data_AF-A0A1Y2WPS8-F1
#
_entry.id   AF-A0A1Y2WPS8-F1
#
_cell.length_a   1.000
_cell.length_b   1.000
_cell.length_c   1.000
_cell.angle_alpha   90.00
_cell.angle_beta   90.00
_cell.angle_gamma   90.00
#
_symmetry.space_group_name_H-M   'P 1'
#
loop_
_entity.id
_entity.type
_entity.pdbx_description
1 polymer ?
#
loop_
_entity_poly.entity_id
_entity_poly.type
_entity_poly.pdbx_seq_one_letter_code
_entity_poly.pdbx_strand_id
1 'polypeptide(L)'
;MKVSFALTSLWFALTLSQQIPECSRELAATDDCADVINANACYNQFRFRNNQTLSCIGGANNDERAKKACKCCGCVGRQMCDWVKQQRFNC
;
A
#
# COMPACT_ATOMS: atom_id res chain seq x y z
N MET A 1 14.48 -14.54 -48.15
CA MET A 1 13.45 -14.02 -47.21
C MET A 1 13.21 -15.04 -46.11
N LYS A 2 13.54 -14.73 -44.86
CA LYS A 2 13.12 -15.47 -43.64
C LYS A 2 13.00 -14.46 -42.50
N VAL A 3 11.96 -13.62 -42.56
CA VAL A 3 11.76 -12.48 -41.66
C VAL A 3 10.85 -12.87 -40.48
N SER A 4 11.28 -12.46 -39.30
CA SER A 4 10.52 -12.23 -38.05
C SER A 4 9.11 -12.82 -37.92
N PHE A 5 8.98 -13.96 -37.22
CA PHE A 5 7.71 -14.41 -36.63
C PHE A 5 7.82 -14.89 -35.17
N ALA A 6 9.01 -14.83 -34.55
CA ALA A 6 9.26 -15.36 -33.20
C ALA A 6 9.21 -14.31 -32.06
N LEU A 7 8.87 -13.05 -32.34
CA LEU A 7 9.05 -11.91 -31.43
C LEU A 7 7.76 -11.20 -30.97
N THR A 8 6.59 -11.65 -31.41
CA THR A 8 5.30 -10.96 -31.19
C THR A 8 4.51 -11.44 -29.96
N SER A 9 4.93 -12.51 -29.29
CA SER A 9 4.21 -13.09 -28.14
C SER A 9 4.43 -12.40 -26.79
N LEU A 10 5.44 -11.52 -26.67
CA LEU A 10 5.91 -10.99 -25.38
C LEU A 10 5.28 -9.63 -24.97
N TRP A 11 4.04 -9.37 -25.37
CA TRP A 11 3.33 -8.10 -25.09
C TRP A 11 1.99 -8.25 -24.34
N PHE A 12 1.78 -9.38 -23.67
CA PHE A 12 0.67 -9.59 -22.72
C PHE A 12 1.15 -9.81 -21.28
N ALA A 13 2.19 -9.08 -20.87
CA ALA A 13 2.54 -8.94 -19.45
C ALA A 13 1.42 -8.13 -18.76
N LEU A 14 0.64 -8.81 -17.92
CA LEU A 14 -0.64 -8.32 -17.41
C LEU A 14 -0.53 -6.92 -16.80
N THR A 15 -1.44 -6.02 -17.20
CA THR A 15 -1.83 -4.87 -16.38
C THR A 15 -2.61 -5.40 -15.17
N LEU A 16 -1.90 -6.01 -14.22
CA LEU A 16 -2.47 -6.45 -12.95
C LEU A 16 -2.84 -5.20 -12.16
N SER A 17 -4.07 -4.73 -12.38
CA SER A 17 -4.65 -3.58 -11.68
C SER A 17 -4.80 -3.99 -10.21
N GLN A 18 -3.74 -3.75 -9.43
CA GLN A 18 -3.67 -4.09 -8.01
C GLN A 18 -4.72 -3.27 -7.26
N GLN A 19 -5.92 -3.86 -7.13
CA GLN A 19 -7.08 -3.27 -6.50
C GLN A 19 -6.65 -2.68 -5.15
N ILE A 20 -6.84 -1.37 -5.04
CA ILE A 20 -6.72 -0.68 -3.76
C ILE A 20 -7.85 -1.23 -2.88
N PRO A 21 -7.57 -1.73 -1.66
CA PRO A 21 -8.63 -2.19 -0.79
C PRO A 21 -9.58 -1.02 -0.52
N GLU A 22 -10.87 -1.18 -0.83
CA GLU A 22 -11.85 -0.13 -0.55
C GLU A 22 -12.03 0.02 0.95
N CYS A 23 -12.04 1.27 1.42
CA CYS A 23 -12.35 1.57 2.80
C CYS A 23 -13.87 1.59 2.99
N SER A 24 -14.43 0.51 3.55
CA SER A 24 -15.83 0.52 3.99
C SER A 24 -16.02 1.48 5.18
N ARG A 25 -17.26 1.89 5.44
CA ARG A 25 -17.55 2.78 6.57
C ARG A 25 -17.32 2.12 7.93
N GLU A 26 -17.51 0.80 8.02
CA GLU A 26 -17.15 0.03 9.21
C GLU A 26 -15.63 -0.03 9.38
N LEU A 27 -14.89 -0.28 8.30
CA LEU A 27 -13.43 -0.37 8.32
C LEU A 27 -12.78 0.95 8.75
N ALA A 28 -13.26 2.07 8.18
CA ALA A 28 -12.86 3.43 8.57
C ALA A 28 -13.06 3.74 10.07
N ALA A 29 -14.07 3.12 10.68
CA ALA A 29 -14.43 3.32 12.09
C ALA A 29 -13.71 2.36 13.06
N THR A 30 -12.82 1.49 12.58
CA THR A 30 -11.99 0.64 13.46
C THR A 30 -10.78 1.39 13.99
N ASP A 31 -10.39 1.12 15.26
CA ASP A 31 -9.20 1.70 15.89
C ASP A 31 -7.93 1.43 15.06
N ASP A 32 -7.83 0.24 14.44
CA ASP A 32 -6.78 -0.11 13.49
C ASP A 32 -6.59 0.95 12.40
N CYS A 33 -7.68 1.48 11.86
CA CYS A 33 -7.65 2.47 10.79
C CYS A 33 -7.63 3.91 11.31
N ALA A 34 -8.22 4.18 12.48
CA ALA A 34 -8.05 5.46 13.18
C ALA A 34 -6.57 5.75 13.49
N ASP A 35 -5.81 4.73 13.92
CA ASP A 35 -4.35 4.82 14.10
C ASP A 35 -3.63 5.27 12.82
N VAL A 36 -3.93 4.66 11.67
CA VAL A 36 -3.26 4.98 10.40
C VAL A 36 -3.73 6.33 9.83
N ILE A 37 -5.00 6.69 10.00
CA ILE A 37 -5.55 7.99 9.58
C ILE A 37 -4.93 9.13 10.41
N ASN A 38 -4.76 8.96 11.72
CA ASN A 38 -4.06 9.94 12.55
C ASN A 38 -2.54 9.98 12.22
N ALA A 39 -1.94 8.82 11.94
CA ALA A 39 -0.54 8.73 11.47
C ALA A 39 -0.28 9.49 10.16
N ASN A 40 -1.32 9.77 9.35
CA ASN A 40 -1.22 10.52 8.10
C ASN A 40 -0.57 11.90 8.28
N ALA A 41 -0.73 12.57 9.44
CA ALA A 41 -0.10 13.86 9.70
C ALA A 41 1.43 13.73 9.84
N CYS A 42 1.89 12.86 10.73
CA CYS A 42 3.30 12.45 10.89
C CYS A 42 3.91 12.03 9.54
N TYR A 43 3.16 11.24 8.79
CA TYR A 43 3.56 10.77 7.49
C TYR A 43 3.73 11.88 6.43
N ASN A 44 2.74 12.79 6.28
CA ASN A 44 2.80 13.85 5.27
C ASN A 44 4.01 14.78 5.48
N GLN A 45 4.46 14.93 6.72
CA GLN A 45 5.70 15.64 7.08
C GLN A 45 6.96 14.92 6.56
N PHE A 46 7.00 13.58 6.62
CA PHE A 46 8.15 12.77 6.19
C PHE A 46 8.10 12.27 4.72
N ARG A 47 6.98 12.51 4.01
CA ARG A 47 6.84 12.29 2.55
C ARG A 47 7.32 10.90 2.09
N PHE A 48 6.94 9.85 2.82
CA PHE A 48 7.25 8.45 2.47
C PHE A 48 8.73 8.08 2.37
N ARG A 49 9.61 8.83 3.04
CA ARG A 49 11.03 8.48 3.12
C ARG A 49 11.24 7.31 4.09
N ASN A 50 11.22 6.10 3.52
CA ASN A 50 11.62 4.84 4.12
C ASN A 50 10.73 4.38 5.29
N ASN A 51 11.21 3.36 6.03
CA ASN A 51 10.54 2.69 7.13
C ASN A 51 10.17 3.59 8.33
N GLN A 52 10.62 4.85 8.39
CA GLN A 52 10.14 5.81 9.40
C GLN A 52 8.62 6.02 9.33
N THR A 53 8.01 5.80 8.16
CA THR A 53 6.55 5.80 8.01
C THR A 53 5.85 4.75 8.89
N LEU A 54 6.46 3.57 9.12
CA LEU A 54 5.91 2.58 10.06
C LEU A 54 5.89 3.11 11.49
N SER A 55 6.90 3.87 11.92
CA SER A 55 6.94 4.40 13.29
C SER A 55 5.90 5.49 13.60
N CYS A 56 5.21 6.02 12.58
CA CYS A 56 4.03 6.87 12.78
C CYS A 56 2.78 6.06 13.21
N ILE A 57 2.75 4.73 13.00
CA ILE A 57 1.55 3.88 13.15
C ILE A 57 1.53 3.20 14.53
N GLY A 58 0.35 3.15 15.17
CA GLY A 58 0.14 2.47 16.44
C GLY A 58 0.31 0.95 16.36
N GLY A 59 1.18 0.38 17.18
CA GLY A 59 1.42 -1.07 17.28
C GLY A 59 2.71 -1.38 18.05
N ALA A 60 2.83 -2.57 18.61
CA ALA A 60 3.97 -2.99 19.44
C ALA A 60 5.25 -3.26 18.62
N ASN A 61 5.09 -3.70 17.37
CA ASN A 61 6.18 -4.05 16.46
C ASN A 61 5.86 -3.63 15.01
N ASN A 62 6.86 -3.75 14.13
CA ASN A 62 6.71 -3.35 12.73
C ASN A 62 5.74 -4.24 11.93
N ASP A 63 5.54 -5.50 12.32
CA ASP A 63 4.64 -6.42 11.60
C ASP A 63 3.17 -6.10 11.85
N GLU A 64 2.80 -5.72 13.08
CA GLU A 64 1.48 -5.17 13.41
C GLU A 64 1.21 -3.86 12.67
N ARG A 65 2.19 -2.95 12.68
CA ARG A 65 2.11 -1.65 12.00
C ARG A 65 1.97 -1.82 10.49
N ALA A 66 2.69 -2.78 9.91
CA ALA A 66 2.57 -3.17 8.51
C ALA A 66 1.18 -3.75 8.21
N LYS A 67 0.66 -4.67 9.03
CA LYS A 67 -0.70 -5.23 8.86
C LYS A 67 -1.80 -4.17 8.93
N LYS A 68 -1.72 -3.23 9.88
CA LYS A 68 -2.63 -2.06 9.93
C LYS A 68 -2.49 -1.20 8.67
N ALA A 69 -1.26 -0.92 8.23
CA ALA A 69 -1.02 -0.18 6.99
C ALA A 69 -1.66 -0.88 5.78
N CYS A 70 -1.46 -2.20 5.61
CA CYS A 70 -2.08 -3.01 4.57
C CYS A 70 -3.61 -2.92 4.60
N LYS A 71 -4.20 -3.19 5.76
CA LYS A 71 -5.66 -3.20 5.99
C LYS A 71 -6.31 -1.84 5.72
N CYS A 72 -5.66 -0.76 6.13
CA CYS A 72 -6.26 0.57 6.20
C CYS A 72 -5.75 1.55 5.13
N CYS A 73 -4.89 1.14 4.19
CA CYS A 73 -4.29 2.06 3.23
C CYS A 73 -5.35 2.81 2.39
N GLY A 74 -6.45 2.13 2.02
CA GLY A 74 -7.55 2.75 1.27
C GLY A 74 -8.28 3.84 2.05
N CYS A 75 -8.28 3.77 3.38
CA CYS A 75 -8.90 4.76 4.27
C CYS A 75 -8.09 6.05 4.38
N VAL A 76 -6.76 5.97 4.21
CA VAL A 76 -5.86 7.12 4.18
C VAL A 76 -5.78 7.71 2.76
N GLY A 77 -5.85 6.86 1.74
CA GLY A 77 -5.90 7.22 0.34
C GLY A 77 -4.79 6.57 -0.49
N ARG A 78 -4.92 6.66 -1.81
CA ARG A 78 -4.11 5.92 -2.80
C ARG A 78 -2.60 5.91 -2.54
N GLN A 79 -2.02 7.04 -2.16
CA GLN A 79 -0.59 7.18 -1.91
C GLN A 79 -0.12 6.22 -0.78
N MET A 80 -0.98 5.95 0.20
CA MET A 80 -0.70 4.99 1.29
C MET A 80 -0.58 3.57 0.77
N CYS A 81 -1.50 3.16 -0.11
CA CYS A 81 -1.45 1.83 -0.72
C CYS A 81 -0.25 1.68 -1.66
N ASP A 82 0.05 2.71 -2.44
CA ASP A 82 1.16 2.68 -3.38
C ASP A 82 2.53 2.62 -2.64
N TRP A 83 2.65 3.18 -1.42
CA TRP A 83 3.80 2.95 -0.54
C TRP A 83 3.84 1.55 0.09
N VAL A 84 2.72 1.07 0.65
CA VAL A 84 2.61 -0.29 1.24
C VAL A 84 3.09 -1.34 0.24
N LYS A 85 2.65 -1.23 -1.03
CA LYS A 85 3.07 -2.08 -2.16
C LYS A 85 4.57 -2.01 -2.42
N GLN A 86 5.20 -0.84 -2.30
CA GLN A 86 6.65 -0.67 -2.48
C GLN A 86 7.47 -1.32 -1.37
N GLN A 87 7.00 -1.30 -0.12
CA GLN A 87 7.76 -1.86 1.01
C GLN A 87 7.76 -3.39 1.09
N ARG A 88 6.95 -4.07 0.25
CA ARG A 88 6.80 -5.54 0.22
C ARG A 88 6.41 -6.12 1.59
N PHE A 89 5.55 -5.43 2.33
CA PHE A 89 4.95 -5.97 3.55
C PHE A 89 4.13 -7.24 3.24
N ASN A 90 4.03 -8.12 4.24
CA ASN A 90 3.15 -9.29 4.17
C ASN A 90 1.71 -8.85 4.46
N CYS A 91 1.04 -8.34 3.42
CA CYS A 91 -0.37 -7.99 3.37
C CYS A 91 -1.20 -9.21 2.94
#